data_AF-A0A7Y5ZZZ6-F1
#
_entry.id   AF-A0A7Y5ZZZ6-F1
#
_cell.length_a   1.000
_cell.length_b   1.000
_cell.length_c   1.000
_cell.angle_alpha   90.00
_cell.angle_beta   90.00
_cell.angle_gamma   90.00
#
_symmetry.space_group_name_H-M   'P 1'
#
loop_
_entity.id
_entity.type
_entity.pdbx_description
1 polymer ?
#
loop_
_entity_poly.entity_id
_entity_poly.type
_entity_poly.pdbx_seq_one_letter_code
_entity_poly.pdbx_strand_id
1 'polypeptide(L)'
;MSVPDIGTDAVPLARVLRGGLVESVHAGHVLVLAPDGSERLVLGDPDATLWARSSLKPLQAVAMLRAGLDVDGTALALVCASHNAERGHLDVVRELLAGAGLGPDDLRNTPDWPLDADSAWQWRADGHGTEPLTQNCSGKHAGMLATCVAAGWSTEDYLDPEHPLQRVTRDVIGELTGVPVERVTVDGCGAPLFSTTLRGLARSFGRLASGDGLEARVGRAMSGHPWHVAGTGRDATRFMEAVPGLVAKDGADGVYAAGLPDGGAVAVKIVDGSSRPRPAVLAAALVVAGVDPGLVEPVGLTPVLGHGAPVGEVVVTFGA
;
A
#
# COMPACT_ATOMS: atom_id res chain seq x y z
N MET A 1 1.41 -18.98 -24.27
CA MET A 1 2.38 -17.98 -23.77
C MET A 1 2.69 -18.36 -22.33
N SER A 2 3.96 -18.51 -21.96
CA SER A 2 4.35 -18.76 -20.57
C SER A 2 3.96 -17.55 -19.73
N VAL A 3 3.34 -17.80 -18.57
CA VAL A 3 3.12 -16.75 -17.57
C VAL A 3 4.51 -16.31 -17.09
N PRO A 4 4.86 -15.01 -17.14
CA PRO A 4 6.13 -14.53 -16.61
C PRO A 4 6.23 -14.91 -15.13
N ASP A 5 7.31 -15.59 -14.75
CA ASP A 5 7.55 -15.97 -13.36
C ASP A 5 8.18 -14.79 -12.64
N ILE A 6 7.51 -14.31 -11.58
CA ILE A 6 8.00 -13.21 -10.73
C ILE A 6 9.30 -13.58 -9.99
N GLY A 7 9.69 -14.86 -9.97
CA GLY A 7 10.98 -15.31 -9.45
C GLY A 7 12.15 -15.15 -10.43
N THR A 8 11.88 -14.85 -11.70
CA THR A 8 12.93 -14.64 -12.72
C THR A 8 13.79 -13.45 -12.30
N ASP A 9 15.11 -13.61 -12.30
CA ASP A 9 16.11 -12.60 -11.89
C ASP A 9 16.00 -12.12 -10.42
N ALA A 10 15.12 -12.69 -9.61
CA ALA A 10 15.02 -12.34 -8.20
C ALA A 10 16.30 -12.71 -7.44
N VAL A 11 16.79 -11.80 -6.60
CA VAL A 11 18.02 -12.00 -5.81
C VAL A 11 17.69 -12.08 -4.31
N PRO A 12 18.51 -12.75 -3.48
CA PRO A 12 18.35 -12.69 -2.03
C PRO A 12 18.36 -11.23 -1.54
N LEU A 13 17.30 -10.82 -0.82
CA LEU A 13 17.16 -9.49 -0.22
C LEU A 13 17.31 -9.49 1.29
N ALA A 14 16.91 -10.59 1.94
CA ALA A 14 16.98 -10.74 3.38
C ALA A 14 17.23 -12.19 3.81
N ARG A 15 17.86 -12.35 4.97
CA ARG A 15 18.10 -13.63 5.64
C ARG A 15 17.49 -13.58 7.03
N VAL A 16 16.80 -14.64 7.41
CA VAL A 16 16.34 -14.86 8.77
C VAL A 16 17.44 -15.61 9.51
N LEU A 17 18.00 -14.99 10.55
CA LEU A 17 18.96 -15.61 11.44
C LEU A 17 18.27 -16.11 12.71
N ARG A 18 18.58 -17.32 13.15
CA ARG A 18 18.22 -17.84 14.48
C ARG A 18 19.42 -18.56 15.07
N GLY A 19 19.87 -18.13 16.25
CA GLY A 19 21.02 -18.75 16.92
C GLY A 19 22.29 -18.78 16.05
N GLY A 20 22.48 -17.78 15.18
CA GLY A 20 23.61 -17.70 14.25
C GLY A 20 23.47 -18.51 12.95
N LEU A 21 22.40 -19.28 12.78
CA LEU A 21 22.11 -20.04 11.55
C LEU A 21 21.16 -19.26 10.64
N VAL A 22 21.42 -19.26 9.33
CA VAL A 22 20.46 -18.79 8.32
C VAL A 22 19.32 -19.82 8.19
N GLU A 23 18.15 -19.49 8.74
CA GLU A 23 16.96 -20.34 8.76
C GLU A 23 16.11 -20.16 7.50
N SER A 24 16.09 -18.95 6.93
CA SER A 24 15.32 -18.65 5.71
C SER A 24 16.00 -17.56 4.90
N VAL A 25 15.78 -17.60 3.59
CA VAL A 25 16.24 -16.57 2.65
C VAL A 25 15.03 -16.08 1.87
N HIS A 26 14.82 -14.77 1.88
CA HIS A 26 13.77 -14.12 1.11
C HIS A 26 14.39 -13.46 -0.12
N ALA A 27 14.00 -13.91 -1.30
CA ALA A 27 14.40 -13.32 -2.58
C ALA A 27 13.38 -12.29 -3.06
N GLY A 28 13.81 -11.39 -3.94
CA GLY A 28 12.96 -10.30 -4.40
C GLY A 28 13.63 -9.35 -5.38
N HIS A 29 12.88 -8.28 -5.62
CA HIS A 29 13.29 -7.14 -6.41
C HIS A 29 13.22 -5.87 -5.56
N VAL A 30 14.21 -4.99 -5.71
CA VAL A 30 14.24 -3.66 -5.08
C VAL A 30 14.70 -2.66 -6.12
N LEU A 31 13.98 -1.55 -6.19
CA LEU A 31 14.39 -0.38 -6.94
C LEU A 31 14.39 0.83 -6.02
N VAL A 32 15.49 1.58 -6.03
CA VAL A 32 15.60 2.90 -5.40
C VAL A 32 15.91 3.94 -6.47
N LEU A 33 15.07 4.96 -6.55
CA LEU A 33 15.20 6.08 -7.47
C LEU A 33 15.67 7.33 -6.71
N ALA A 34 16.56 8.09 -7.33
CA ALA A 34 16.90 9.45 -6.93
C ALA A 34 15.78 10.43 -7.35
N PRO A 35 15.76 11.66 -6.80
CA PRO A 35 14.84 12.74 -7.19
C PRO A 35 14.73 13.01 -8.69
N ASP A 36 15.83 12.89 -9.43
CA ASP A 36 15.86 13.09 -10.89
C ASP A 36 15.39 11.87 -11.69
N GLY A 37 14.97 10.81 -11.01
CA GLY A 37 14.53 9.55 -11.60
C GLY A 37 15.67 8.59 -11.98
N SER A 38 16.94 8.94 -11.73
CA SER A 38 18.06 8.02 -11.90
C SER A 38 18.02 6.90 -10.86
N GLU A 39 18.60 5.74 -11.20
CA GLU A 39 18.62 4.57 -10.32
C GLU A 39 19.77 4.68 -9.32
N ARG A 40 19.46 4.67 -8.02
CA ARG A 40 20.47 4.54 -6.96
C ARG A 40 20.80 3.09 -6.64
N LEU A 41 19.81 2.21 -6.75
CA LEU A 41 19.96 0.78 -6.54
C LEU A 41 18.93 0.01 -7.36
N VAL A 42 19.41 -1.06 -7.99
CA VAL A 42 18.58 -2.06 -8.67
C VAL A 42 19.02 -3.44 -8.18
N LEU A 43 18.09 -4.20 -7.62
CA LEU A 43 18.26 -5.61 -7.25
C LEU A 43 17.16 -6.41 -7.93
N GLY A 44 17.56 -7.42 -8.71
CA GLY A 44 16.67 -8.17 -9.60
C GLY A 44 16.13 -7.34 -10.77
N ASP A 45 14.99 -7.74 -11.33
CA ASP A 45 14.34 -7.03 -12.44
C ASP A 45 13.41 -5.87 -11.97
N PRO A 46 13.75 -4.58 -12.24
CA PRO A 46 12.90 -3.44 -11.93
C PRO A 46 11.70 -3.28 -12.87
N ASP A 47 11.71 -3.96 -14.02
CA ASP A 47 10.69 -3.86 -15.05
C ASP A 47 9.75 -5.09 -15.06
N ALA A 48 9.91 -5.99 -14.07
CA ALA A 48 9.02 -7.13 -13.86
C ALA A 48 7.56 -6.70 -13.69
N THR A 49 6.67 -7.23 -14.54
CA THR A 49 5.23 -7.02 -14.43
C THR A 49 4.69 -7.72 -13.18
N LEU A 50 4.07 -6.94 -12.29
CA LEU A 50 3.56 -7.43 -11.01
C LEU A 50 2.17 -6.90 -10.70
N TRP A 51 1.50 -7.57 -9.77
CA TRP A 51 0.32 -7.04 -9.10
C TRP A 51 0.77 -6.22 -7.91
N ALA A 52 0.67 -4.90 -7.98
CA ALA A 52 1.06 -4.03 -6.87
C ALA A 52 0.04 -4.05 -5.71
N ARG A 53 -1.10 -4.73 -5.90
CA ARG A 53 -2.18 -4.90 -4.90
C ARG A 53 -2.53 -3.56 -4.26
N SER A 54 -2.66 -3.53 -2.94
CA SER A 54 -3.04 -2.32 -2.19
C SER A 54 -2.06 -1.15 -2.31
N SER A 55 -0.84 -1.33 -2.82
CA SER A 55 0.08 -0.21 -3.06
C SER A 55 -0.41 0.73 -4.17
N LEU A 56 -1.40 0.33 -4.99
CA LEU A 56 -2.01 1.21 -6.00
C LEU A 56 -3.10 2.15 -5.46
N LYS A 57 -3.61 1.94 -4.23
CA LYS A 57 -4.73 2.74 -3.69
C LYS A 57 -4.51 4.25 -3.73
N PRO A 58 -3.31 4.80 -3.47
CA PRO A 58 -3.07 6.23 -3.63
C PRO A 58 -3.30 6.73 -5.06
N LEU A 59 -2.96 5.92 -6.08
CA LEU A 59 -3.19 6.27 -7.49
C LEU A 59 -4.69 6.19 -7.81
N GLN A 60 -5.41 5.25 -7.22
CA GLN A 60 -6.88 5.18 -7.31
C GLN A 60 -7.53 6.40 -6.65
N ALA A 61 -6.99 6.89 -5.53
CA ALA A 61 -7.46 8.11 -4.89
C ALA A 61 -7.26 9.34 -5.79
N VAL A 62 -6.11 9.46 -6.47
CA VAL A 62 -5.91 10.51 -7.48
C VAL A 62 -6.97 10.41 -8.59
N ALA A 63 -7.26 9.20 -9.07
CA ALA A 63 -8.29 8.99 -10.09
C ALA A 63 -9.69 9.42 -9.61
N MET A 64 -10.03 9.09 -8.37
CA MET A 64 -11.28 9.50 -7.73
C MET A 64 -11.39 11.02 -7.60
N LEU A 65 -10.32 11.69 -7.15
CA LEU A 65 -10.27 13.16 -7.06
C LEU A 65 -10.45 13.82 -8.45
N ARG A 66 -9.79 13.28 -9.49
CA ARG A 66 -9.97 13.75 -10.88
C ARG A 66 -11.39 13.54 -11.40
N ALA A 67 -12.08 12.53 -10.89
CA ALA A 67 -13.47 12.20 -11.24
C ALA A 67 -14.52 12.92 -10.38
N GLY A 68 -14.12 13.83 -9.48
CA GLY A 68 -15.02 14.69 -8.72
C GLY A 68 -15.21 14.33 -7.25
N LEU A 69 -14.48 13.34 -6.72
CA LEU A 69 -14.39 13.17 -5.27
C LEU A 69 -13.75 14.42 -4.65
N ASP A 70 -14.37 15.01 -3.64
CA ASP A 70 -13.80 16.14 -2.90
C ASP A 70 -13.69 15.83 -1.41
N VAL A 71 -12.57 15.22 -1.04
CA VAL A 71 -12.23 14.88 0.35
C VAL A 71 -10.77 15.21 0.62
N ASP A 72 -10.45 15.43 1.90
CA ASP A 72 -9.09 15.73 2.36
C ASP A 72 -8.82 15.07 3.72
N GLY A 73 -7.61 15.26 4.24
CA GLY A 73 -7.23 14.86 5.59
C GLY A 73 -7.44 13.38 5.86
N THR A 74 -8.10 13.06 6.97
CA THR A 74 -8.34 11.68 7.42
C THR A 74 -9.19 10.88 6.42
N ALA A 75 -10.18 11.51 5.77
CA ALA A 75 -11.02 10.84 4.77
C ALA A 75 -10.20 10.45 3.53
N LEU A 76 -9.37 11.35 3.00
CA LEU A 76 -8.51 11.05 1.85
C LEU A 76 -7.44 10.01 2.19
N ALA A 77 -6.86 10.08 3.39
CA ALA A 77 -5.94 9.06 3.89
C ALA A 77 -6.61 7.68 3.96
N LEU A 78 -7.87 7.61 4.41
CA LEU A 78 -8.63 6.37 4.49
C LEU A 78 -9.00 5.79 3.10
N VAL A 79 -9.26 6.64 2.11
CA VAL A 79 -9.43 6.19 0.71
C VAL A 79 -8.18 5.49 0.18
N CYS A 80 -7.00 5.89 0.67
CA CYS A 80 -5.72 5.28 0.32
C CYS A 80 -5.40 4.00 1.13
N ALA A 81 -6.22 3.67 2.13
CA ALA A 81 -5.83 2.79 3.22
C ALA A 81 -5.96 1.29 2.94
N SER A 82 -5.13 0.52 3.63
CA SER A 82 -5.44 -0.86 4.03
C SER A 82 -5.60 -0.88 5.54
N HIS A 83 -6.67 -0.28 6.05
CA HIS A 83 -6.79 0.02 7.47
C HIS A 83 -7.01 -1.21 8.34
N ASN A 84 -6.63 -1.10 9.61
CA ASN A 84 -6.84 -2.13 10.61
C ASN A 84 -8.31 -2.37 10.99
N ALA A 85 -9.22 -1.46 10.59
CA ALA A 85 -10.62 -1.46 11.00
C ALA A 85 -10.81 -1.27 12.52
N GLU A 86 -9.84 -0.61 13.16
CA GLU A 86 -10.03 0.01 14.48
C GLU A 86 -11.15 1.07 14.43
N ARG A 87 -11.77 1.37 15.58
CA ARG A 87 -12.96 2.23 15.68
C ARG A 87 -12.85 3.55 14.89
N GLY A 88 -11.74 4.28 15.03
CA GLY A 88 -11.54 5.55 14.32
C GLY A 88 -11.49 5.41 12.79
N HIS A 89 -11.07 4.25 12.27
CA HIS A 89 -11.18 3.98 10.84
C HIS A 89 -12.65 3.81 10.42
N LEU A 90 -13.40 2.99 11.15
CA LEU A 90 -14.79 2.68 10.82
C LEU A 90 -15.68 3.91 10.91
N ASP A 91 -15.40 4.82 11.85
CA ASP A 91 -16.11 6.09 11.98
C ASP A 91 -15.93 6.94 10.71
N VAL A 92 -14.69 7.06 10.20
CA VAL A 92 -14.42 7.79 8.95
C VAL A 92 -15.04 7.11 7.71
N VAL A 93 -15.09 5.77 7.64
CA VAL A 93 -15.81 5.07 6.55
C VAL A 93 -17.29 5.45 6.56
N ARG A 94 -17.93 5.43 7.74
CA ARG A 94 -19.35 5.77 7.88
C ARG A 94 -19.62 7.22 7.55
N GLU A 95 -18.76 8.15 7.99
CA GLU A 95 -18.86 9.57 7.65
C GLU A 95 -18.75 9.80 6.15
N LEU A 96 -17.80 9.14 5.48
CA LEU A 96 -17.61 9.25 4.03
C LEU A 96 -18.83 8.75 3.24
N LEU A 97 -19.39 7.60 3.64
CA LEU A 97 -20.62 7.06 3.04
C LEU A 97 -21.82 8.00 3.29
N ALA A 98 -22.01 8.44 4.53
CA ALA A 98 -23.12 9.31 4.89
C ALA A 98 -23.05 10.66 4.15
N GLY A 99 -21.85 11.21 3.94
CA GLY A 99 -21.63 12.41 3.15
C GLY A 99 -22.06 12.28 1.68
N ALA A 100 -22.07 11.05 1.15
CA ALA A 100 -22.58 10.72 -0.18
C ALA A 100 -24.06 10.27 -0.18
N GLY A 101 -24.74 10.31 0.97
CA GLY A 101 -26.12 9.83 1.12
C GLY A 101 -26.25 8.30 1.10
N LEU A 102 -25.17 7.59 1.43
CA LEU A 102 -25.06 6.13 1.41
C LEU A 102 -24.81 5.56 2.82
N GLY A 103 -24.92 4.25 2.96
CA GLY A 103 -24.63 3.51 4.19
C GLY A 103 -23.74 2.29 3.97
N PRO A 104 -23.37 1.57 5.05
CA PRO A 104 -22.53 0.37 4.96
C PRO A 104 -23.10 -0.73 4.04
N ASP A 105 -24.41 -0.79 3.85
CA ASP A 105 -25.07 -1.78 2.97
C ASP A 105 -24.81 -1.54 1.47
N ASP A 106 -24.34 -0.35 1.10
CA ASP A 106 -23.93 -0.02 -0.27
C ASP A 106 -22.53 -0.57 -0.61
N LEU A 107 -21.74 -0.96 0.40
CA LEU A 107 -20.42 -1.55 0.19
C LEU A 107 -20.56 -2.92 -0.49
N ARG A 108 -19.79 -3.10 -1.57
CA ARG A 108 -19.75 -4.32 -2.37
C ARG A 108 -18.45 -5.11 -2.18
N ASN A 109 -17.55 -4.64 -1.31
CA ASN A 109 -16.35 -5.40 -1.01
C ASN A 109 -16.66 -6.66 -0.21
N THR A 110 -15.78 -7.65 -0.36
CA THR A 110 -15.83 -8.89 0.41
C THR A 110 -15.96 -8.59 1.91
N PRO A 111 -16.94 -9.15 2.63
CA PRO A 111 -17.00 -9.06 4.08
C PRO A 111 -15.77 -9.70 4.73
N ASP A 112 -15.21 -9.08 5.76
CA ASP A 112 -14.09 -9.64 6.52
C ASP A 112 -14.09 -9.16 7.97
N TRP A 113 -13.26 -9.75 8.82
CA TRP A 113 -13.00 -9.26 10.17
C TRP A 113 -12.08 -8.04 10.14
N PRO A 114 -12.07 -7.23 11.22
CA PRO A 114 -10.98 -6.27 11.42
C PRO A 114 -9.61 -6.96 11.31
N LEU A 115 -8.63 -6.24 10.75
CA LEU A 115 -7.26 -6.76 10.62
C LEU A 115 -6.51 -6.71 11.95
N ASP A 116 -6.80 -5.72 12.79
CA ASP A 116 -6.27 -5.62 14.13
C ASP A 116 -6.88 -6.69 15.04
N ALA A 117 -6.03 -7.42 15.77
CA ALA A 117 -6.43 -8.60 16.53
C ALA A 117 -7.38 -8.25 17.68
N ASP A 118 -7.11 -7.16 18.40
CA ASP A 118 -7.94 -6.72 19.51
C ASP A 118 -9.29 -6.20 19.01
N SER A 119 -9.28 -5.42 17.93
CA SER A 119 -10.51 -4.97 17.25
C SER A 119 -11.34 -6.14 16.74
N ALA A 120 -10.71 -7.17 16.15
CA ALA A 120 -11.40 -8.36 15.68
C ALA A 120 -12.00 -9.18 16.83
N TRP A 121 -11.29 -9.27 17.96
CA TRP A 121 -11.80 -9.92 19.17
C TRP A 121 -13.00 -9.17 19.74
N GLN A 122 -12.91 -7.85 19.88
CA GLN A 122 -14.00 -7.01 20.40
C GLN A 122 -15.23 -7.09 19.48
N TRP A 123 -15.04 -6.99 18.16
CA TRP A 123 -16.12 -7.08 17.17
C TRP A 123 -16.91 -8.39 17.29
N ARG A 124 -16.22 -9.51 17.52
CA ARG A 124 -16.86 -10.81 17.77
C ARG A 124 -17.57 -10.86 19.12
N ALA A 125 -16.95 -10.30 20.17
CA ALA A 125 -17.54 -10.25 21.50
C ALA A 125 -18.85 -9.43 21.52
N ASP A 126 -18.94 -8.42 20.67
CA ASP A 126 -20.13 -7.60 20.46
C ASP A 126 -21.23 -8.30 19.62
N GLY A 127 -20.97 -9.53 19.15
CA GLY A 127 -21.95 -10.37 18.45
C GLY A 127 -22.00 -10.17 16.93
N HIS A 128 -21.05 -9.44 16.36
CA HIS A 128 -20.98 -9.21 14.91
C HIS A 128 -20.37 -10.39 14.15
N GLY A 129 -20.72 -10.48 12.85
CA GLY A 129 -20.08 -11.33 11.86
C GLY A 129 -18.99 -10.60 11.07
N THR A 130 -18.52 -11.22 9.99
CA THR A 130 -17.74 -10.50 8.97
C THR A 130 -18.66 -9.52 8.24
N GLU A 131 -18.20 -8.30 8.04
CA GLU A 131 -18.96 -7.24 7.37
C GLU A 131 -18.09 -6.56 6.30
N PRO A 132 -18.67 -6.04 5.21
CA PRO A 132 -17.93 -5.21 4.26
C PRO A 132 -17.29 -3.99 4.95
N LEU A 133 -17.95 -3.42 5.95
CA LEU A 133 -17.47 -2.27 6.70
C LEU A 133 -16.11 -2.51 7.37
N THR A 134 -15.89 -3.71 7.91
CA THR A 134 -14.68 -4.06 8.66
C THR A 134 -13.54 -4.60 7.80
N GLN A 135 -13.79 -4.87 6.52
CA GLN A 135 -12.73 -5.28 5.61
C GLN A 135 -11.77 -4.10 5.34
N ASN A 136 -10.48 -4.38 5.27
CA ASN A 136 -9.41 -3.37 5.25
C ASN A 136 -9.38 -2.43 4.02
N CYS A 137 -10.21 -2.66 3.00
CA CYS A 137 -10.37 -1.78 1.85
C CYS A 137 -11.67 -0.95 1.92
N SER A 138 -12.49 -1.05 2.97
CA SER A 138 -13.80 -0.40 3.00
C SER A 138 -13.72 1.12 2.85
N GLY A 139 -12.66 1.77 3.36
CA GLY A 139 -12.38 3.19 3.08
C GLY A 139 -12.20 3.53 1.59
N LYS A 140 -11.45 2.70 0.85
CA LYS A 140 -11.30 2.83 -0.61
C LYS A 140 -12.66 2.63 -1.31
N HIS A 141 -13.46 1.65 -0.88
CA HIS A 141 -14.78 1.40 -1.47
C HIS A 141 -15.78 2.53 -1.18
N ALA A 142 -15.75 3.12 0.01
CA ALA A 142 -16.51 4.32 0.34
C ALA A 142 -16.09 5.51 -0.55
N GLY A 143 -14.79 5.69 -0.81
CA GLY A 143 -14.30 6.67 -1.78
C GLY A 143 -14.80 6.42 -3.20
N MET A 144 -14.80 5.17 -3.66
CA MET A 144 -15.34 4.77 -4.97
C MET A 144 -16.83 5.11 -5.09
N LEU A 145 -17.62 4.77 -4.07
CA LEU A 145 -19.05 5.07 -4.01
C LEU A 145 -19.34 6.58 -4.00
N ALA A 146 -18.64 7.34 -3.15
CA ALA A 146 -18.75 8.79 -3.10
C ALA A 146 -18.37 9.44 -4.44
N THR A 147 -17.37 8.90 -5.13
CA THR A 147 -17.00 9.33 -6.49
C THR A 147 -18.13 9.06 -7.48
N CYS A 148 -18.74 7.87 -7.45
CA CYS A 148 -19.88 7.56 -8.30
C CYS A 148 -21.03 8.55 -8.09
N VAL A 149 -21.38 8.86 -6.84
CA VAL A 149 -22.42 9.84 -6.52
C VAL A 149 -22.06 11.23 -7.08
N ALA A 150 -20.83 11.71 -6.83
CA ALA A 150 -20.38 13.01 -7.30
C ALA A 150 -20.40 13.13 -8.84
N ALA A 151 -20.07 12.04 -9.54
CA ALA A 151 -20.01 11.99 -11.00
C ALA A 151 -21.35 11.61 -11.67
N GLY A 152 -22.39 11.30 -10.90
CA GLY A 152 -23.68 10.81 -11.42
C GLY A 152 -23.60 9.42 -12.04
N TRP A 153 -22.66 8.59 -11.60
CA TRP A 153 -22.50 7.19 -12.03
C TRP A 153 -23.23 6.23 -11.10
N SER A 154 -23.45 5.00 -11.58
CA SER A 154 -24.08 3.95 -10.80
C SER A 154 -23.22 3.55 -9.59
N THR A 155 -23.89 3.31 -8.47
CA THR A 155 -23.29 2.77 -7.23
C THR A 155 -23.48 1.26 -7.10
N GLU A 156 -24.26 0.62 -7.98
CA GLU A 156 -24.59 -0.80 -7.86
C GLU A 156 -23.52 -1.71 -8.48
N ASP A 157 -22.86 -1.25 -9.54
CA ASP A 157 -21.95 -1.99 -10.41
C ASP A 157 -20.56 -1.35 -10.48
N TYR A 158 -20.18 -0.51 -9.51
CA TYR A 158 -18.90 0.22 -9.52
C TYR A 158 -17.65 -0.69 -9.52
N LEU A 159 -17.81 -2.00 -9.27
CA LEU A 159 -16.75 -3.00 -9.33
C LEU A 159 -16.54 -3.59 -10.74
N ASP A 160 -17.46 -3.34 -11.67
CA ASP A 160 -17.32 -3.79 -13.06
C ASP A 160 -16.10 -3.11 -13.71
N PRO A 161 -15.14 -3.85 -14.28
CA PRO A 161 -13.99 -3.27 -15.01
C PRO A 161 -14.37 -2.26 -16.10
N GLU A 162 -15.58 -2.37 -16.66
CA GLU A 162 -16.11 -1.45 -17.68
C GLU A 162 -16.84 -0.24 -17.10
N HIS A 163 -17.07 -0.20 -15.79
CA HIS A 163 -17.66 0.96 -15.11
C HIS A 163 -16.78 2.21 -15.32
N PRO A 164 -17.34 3.41 -15.54
CA PRO A 164 -16.56 4.65 -15.77
C PRO A 164 -15.47 4.90 -14.73
N LEU A 165 -15.77 4.69 -13.45
CA LEU A 165 -14.81 4.77 -12.35
C LEU A 165 -13.55 3.89 -12.58
N GLN A 166 -13.74 2.64 -13.00
CA GLN A 166 -12.66 1.68 -13.16
C GLN A 166 -11.82 1.98 -14.40
N ARG A 167 -12.45 2.48 -15.47
CA ARG A 167 -11.76 2.98 -16.66
C ARG A 167 -10.87 4.18 -16.34
N VAL A 168 -11.41 5.20 -15.66
CA VAL A 168 -10.61 6.36 -15.22
C VAL A 168 -9.48 5.92 -14.29
N THR A 169 -9.74 4.99 -13.38
CA THR A 169 -8.73 4.44 -12.48
C THR A 169 -7.59 3.75 -13.24
N ARG A 170 -7.91 2.91 -14.24
CA ARG A 170 -6.93 2.25 -15.11
C ARG A 170 -6.07 3.28 -15.85
N ASP A 171 -6.69 4.31 -16.41
CA ASP A 171 -6.00 5.32 -17.21
C ASP A 171 -5.04 6.15 -16.35
N VAL A 172 -5.46 6.56 -15.16
CA VAL A 172 -4.62 7.29 -14.19
C VAL A 172 -3.48 6.42 -13.66
N ILE A 173 -3.71 5.13 -13.41
CA ILE A 173 -2.63 4.20 -13.03
C ILE A 173 -1.59 4.10 -14.15
N GLY A 174 -2.03 3.96 -15.41
CA GLY A 174 -1.11 3.92 -16.55
C GLY A 174 -0.30 5.21 -16.69
N GLU A 175 -0.93 6.37 -16.49
CA GLU A 175 -0.27 7.67 -16.53
C GLU A 175 0.76 7.86 -15.41
N LEU A 176 0.39 7.59 -14.16
CA LEU A 176 1.23 7.85 -13.00
C LEU A 176 2.39 6.86 -12.89
N THR A 177 2.19 5.62 -13.30
CA THR A 177 3.27 4.63 -13.39
C THR A 177 4.11 4.86 -14.64
N GLY A 178 3.54 5.43 -15.71
CA GLY A 178 4.19 5.63 -17.00
C GLY A 178 4.43 4.32 -17.76
N VAL A 179 3.65 3.28 -17.45
CA VAL A 179 3.59 2.01 -18.19
C VAL A 179 2.13 1.64 -18.44
N PRO A 180 1.78 1.03 -19.58
CA PRO A 180 0.40 0.62 -19.84
C PRO A 180 -0.02 -0.48 -18.86
N VAL A 181 -1.30 -0.48 -18.49
CA VAL A 181 -1.90 -1.58 -17.73
C VAL A 181 -2.11 -2.77 -18.66
N GLU A 182 -1.16 -3.72 -18.64
CA GLU A 182 -1.17 -4.90 -19.51
C GLU A 182 -2.22 -5.94 -19.13
N ARG A 183 -2.50 -6.08 -17.83
CA ARG A 183 -3.39 -7.11 -17.28
C ARG A 183 -4.34 -6.50 -16.26
N VAL A 184 -5.58 -7.00 -16.30
CA VAL A 184 -6.64 -6.69 -15.34
C VAL A 184 -7.22 -7.99 -14.80
N THR A 185 -7.40 -8.07 -13.49
CA THR A 185 -8.09 -9.19 -12.83
C THR A 185 -8.88 -8.65 -11.64
N VAL A 186 -9.33 -9.51 -10.72
CA VAL A 186 -10.10 -9.14 -9.53
C VAL A 186 -9.22 -9.26 -8.28
N ASP A 187 -9.20 -8.24 -7.43
CA ASP A 187 -8.51 -8.24 -6.13
C ASP A 187 -9.35 -8.96 -5.05
N GLY A 188 -8.75 -9.27 -3.90
CA GLY A 188 -9.45 -9.97 -2.80
C GLY A 188 -10.65 -9.20 -2.21
N CYS A 189 -10.69 -7.88 -2.41
CA CYS A 189 -11.83 -7.04 -2.04
C CYS A 189 -12.93 -6.98 -3.11
N GLY A 190 -12.74 -7.62 -4.27
CA GLY A 190 -13.71 -7.65 -5.38
C GLY A 190 -13.54 -6.53 -6.42
N ALA A 191 -12.72 -5.51 -6.16
CA ALA A 191 -12.44 -4.45 -7.14
C ALA A 191 -11.43 -4.91 -8.22
N PRO A 192 -11.41 -4.26 -9.40
CA PRO A 192 -10.38 -4.50 -10.40
C PRO A 192 -8.95 -4.30 -9.89
N LEU A 193 -8.07 -5.20 -10.30
CA LEU A 193 -6.66 -5.24 -9.99
C LEU A 193 -5.87 -5.01 -11.28
N PHE A 194 -5.07 -3.95 -11.29
CA PHE A 194 -4.30 -3.50 -12.45
C PHE A 194 -2.83 -3.86 -12.30
N SER A 195 -2.20 -4.38 -13.36
CA SER A 195 -0.76 -4.65 -13.39
C SER A 195 0.06 -3.38 -13.58
N THR A 196 1.29 -3.38 -13.08
CA THR A 196 2.32 -2.36 -13.33
C THR A 196 3.70 -3.01 -13.25
N THR A 197 4.77 -2.23 -13.29
CA THR A 197 6.14 -2.67 -13.01
C THR A 197 6.64 -2.10 -11.67
N LEU A 198 7.72 -2.66 -11.13
CA LEU A 198 8.37 -2.13 -9.93
C LEU A 198 8.82 -0.68 -10.14
N ARG A 199 9.38 -0.38 -11.32
CA ARG A 199 9.74 0.98 -11.75
C ARG A 199 8.56 1.93 -11.82
N GLY A 200 7.47 1.51 -12.44
CA GLY A 200 6.26 2.31 -12.53
C GLY A 200 5.71 2.64 -11.14
N LEU A 201 5.71 1.64 -10.25
CA LEU A 201 5.30 1.83 -8.86
C LEU A 201 6.20 2.84 -8.12
N ALA A 202 7.54 2.67 -8.14
CA ALA A 202 8.46 3.60 -7.49
C ALA A 202 8.27 5.04 -8.00
N ARG A 203 8.24 5.23 -9.32
CA ARG A 203 8.03 6.55 -9.94
C ARG A 203 6.75 7.22 -9.47
N SER A 204 5.65 6.47 -9.40
CA SER A 204 4.36 7.01 -8.95
C SER A 204 4.42 7.51 -7.51
N PHE A 205 5.16 6.83 -6.62
CA PHE A 205 5.32 7.25 -5.23
C PHE A 205 6.20 8.48 -5.08
N GLY A 206 7.29 8.60 -5.86
CA GLY A 206 8.08 9.84 -5.92
C GLY A 206 7.21 11.05 -6.31
N ARG A 207 6.31 10.88 -7.29
CA ARG A 207 5.35 11.92 -7.69
C ARG A 207 4.32 12.26 -6.61
N LEU A 208 3.77 11.26 -5.91
CA LEU A 208 2.84 11.50 -4.82
C LEU A 208 3.48 12.31 -3.68
N ALA A 209 4.75 12.04 -3.38
CA ALA A 209 5.45 12.66 -2.26
C ALA A 209 6.00 14.07 -2.57
N SER A 210 6.40 14.34 -3.82
CA SER A 210 7.11 15.58 -4.21
C SER A 210 6.39 16.43 -5.26
N GLY A 211 5.33 15.90 -5.87
CA GLY A 211 4.62 16.56 -6.96
C GLY A 211 3.79 17.76 -6.52
N ASP A 212 2.92 18.22 -7.41
CA ASP A 212 1.94 19.27 -7.17
C ASP A 212 0.51 18.72 -7.34
N GLY A 213 -0.48 19.63 -7.32
CA GLY A 213 -1.86 19.26 -7.62
C GLY A 213 -2.49 18.21 -6.70
N LEU A 214 -3.19 17.25 -7.31
CA LEU A 214 -3.97 16.23 -6.62
C LEU A 214 -3.09 15.09 -6.08
N GLU A 215 -2.01 14.78 -6.78
CA GLU A 215 -0.98 13.83 -6.38
C GLU A 215 -0.37 14.24 -5.04
N ALA A 216 0.02 15.52 -4.93
CA ALA A 216 0.53 16.09 -3.69
C ALA A 216 -0.54 16.18 -2.59
N ARG A 217 -1.82 16.39 -2.94
CA ARG A 217 -2.93 16.34 -1.98
C ARG A 217 -3.05 14.95 -1.35
N VAL A 218 -3.00 13.91 -2.17
CA VAL A 218 -2.99 12.51 -1.71
C VAL A 218 -1.76 12.23 -0.83
N GLY A 219 -0.57 12.62 -1.29
CA GLY A 219 0.67 12.45 -0.52
C GLY A 219 0.60 13.10 0.85
N ARG A 220 0.17 14.37 0.94
CA ARG A 220 0.01 15.10 2.20
C ARG A 220 -1.03 14.47 3.12
N ALA A 221 -2.15 13.99 2.59
CA ALA A 221 -3.15 13.31 3.40
C ALA A 221 -2.59 12.02 4.02
N MET A 222 -1.86 11.22 3.23
CA MET A 222 -1.22 10.00 3.72
C MET A 222 -0.15 10.29 4.77
N SER A 223 0.81 11.18 4.48
CA SER A 223 1.91 11.50 5.39
C SER A 223 1.46 12.27 6.64
N GLY A 224 0.36 13.03 6.54
CA GLY A 224 -0.23 13.78 7.65
C GLY A 224 -1.14 12.94 8.56
N HIS A 225 -1.66 11.81 8.05
CA HIS A 225 -2.54 10.91 8.79
C HIS A 225 -2.13 9.44 8.66
N PRO A 226 -0.88 9.09 9.00
CA PRO A 226 -0.31 7.76 8.73
C PRO A 226 -1.08 6.62 9.41
N TRP A 227 -1.60 6.87 10.62
CA TRP A 227 -2.46 5.90 11.31
C TRP A 227 -3.70 5.54 10.49
N HIS A 228 -4.36 6.51 9.82
CA HIS A 228 -5.54 6.23 9.01
C HIS A 228 -5.23 5.39 7.76
N VAL A 229 -4.00 5.43 7.26
CA VAL A 229 -3.58 4.67 6.06
C VAL A 229 -3.43 3.17 6.36
N ALA A 230 -3.03 2.81 7.59
CA ALA A 230 -2.75 1.42 7.93
C ALA A 230 -3.27 1.01 9.32
N GLY A 231 -2.94 1.78 10.36
CA GLY A 231 -3.41 1.56 11.73
C GLY A 231 -2.28 1.22 12.71
N THR A 232 -2.67 0.88 13.94
CA THR A 232 -1.77 0.58 15.05
C THR A 232 -0.83 -0.58 14.72
N GLY A 233 0.46 -0.40 15.03
CA GLY A 233 1.51 -1.43 14.89
C GLY A 233 1.93 -1.76 13.45
N ARG A 234 1.31 -1.15 12.43
CA ARG A 234 1.62 -1.39 11.02
C ARG A 234 2.89 -0.65 10.59
N ASP A 235 3.72 -1.33 9.80
CA ASP A 235 4.99 -0.77 9.29
C ASP A 235 4.77 0.56 8.56
N ALA A 236 3.72 0.68 7.74
CA ALA A 236 3.42 1.92 7.00
C ALA A 236 3.15 3.11 7.92
N THR A 237 2.42 2.90 9.01
CA THR A 237 2.22 3.94 10.04
C THR A 237 3.58 4.35 10.62
N ARG A 238 4.36 3.37 11.09
CA ARG A 238 5.62 3.61 11.79
C ARG A 238 6.68 4.29 10.92
N PHE A 239 6.80 3.91 9.64
CA PHE A 239 7.76 4.54 8.72
C PHE A 239 7.37 5.97 8.35
N MET A 240 6.08 6.24 8.13
CA MET A 240 5.61 7.61 7.83
C MET A 240 5.71 8.53 9.05
N GLU A 241 5.51 8.00 10.27
CA GLU A 241 5.76 8.75 11.51
C GLU A 241 7.25 9.04 11.72
N ALA A 242 8.13 8.11 11.35
CA ALA A 242 9.57 8.25 11.54
C ALA A 242 10.23 9.18 10.52
N VAL A 243 9.71 9.26 9.29
CA VAL A 243 10.31 10.05 8.20
C VAL A 243 9.33 11.14 7.75
N PRO A 244 9.55 12.42 8.11
CA PRO A 244 8.67 13.52 7.75
C PRO A 244 8.44 13.63 6.23
N GLY A 245 7.18 13.68 5.82
CA GLY A 245 6.79 13.79 4.41
C GLY A 245 6.90 12.50 3.61
N LEU A 246 7.27 11.37 4.23
CA LEU A 246 7.25 10.07 3.57
C LEU A 246 5.82 9.67 3.22
N VAL A 247 5.62 9.27 1.97
CA VAL A 247 4.39 8.62 1.51
C VAL A 247 4.70 7.14 1.35
N ALA A 248 4.10 6.27 2.15
CA ALA A 248 4.39 4.84 2.15
C ALA A 248 3.11 4.01 2.05
N LYS A 249 3.16 2.92 1.27
CA LYS A 249 2.03 1.99 1.18
C LYS A 249 2.48 0.55 0.97
N ASP A 250 2.02 -0.30 1.88
CA ASP A 250 2.13 -1.73 1.76
C ASP A 250 1.10 -2.32 0.78
N GLY A 251 1.54 -3.36 0.07
CA GLY A 251 0.72 -4.25 -0.71
C GLY A 251 0.73 -5.67 -0.13
N ALA A 252 -0.33 -6.42 -0.39
CA ALA A 252 -0.34 -7.86 -0.16
C ALA A 252 0.75 -8.53 -1.03
N ASP A 253 1.08 -9.79 -0.70
CA ASP A 253 2.06 -10.58 -1.45
C ASP A 253 3.42 -9.88 -1.57
N GLY A 254 3.94 -9.35 -0.47
CA GLY A 254 5.33 -8.88 -0.38
C GLY A 254 5.64 -7.59 -1.15
N VAL A 255 4.63 -6.81 -1.55
CA VAL A 255 4.84 -5.52 -2.24
C VAL A 255 4.94 -4.38 -1.24
N TYR A 256 5.80 -3.41 -1.52
CA TYR A 256 5.87 -2.16 -0.79
C TYR A 256 6.33 -1.03 -1.71
N ALA A 257 5.81 0.17 -1.53
CA ALA A 257 6.32 1.37 -2.18
C ALA A 257 6.38 2.56 -1.21
N ALA A 258 7.37 3.43 -1.43
CA ALA A 258 7.55 4.64 -0.66
C ALA A 258 8.11 5.79 -1.52
N GLY A 259 7.71 7.02 -1.22
CA GLY A 259 8.19 8.24 -1.87
C GLY A 259 8.61 9.27 -0.83
N LEU A 260 9.72 9.96 -1.12
CA LEU A 260 10.31 11.00 -0.29
C LEU A 260 9.89 12.39 -0.79
N PRO A 261 9.88 13.40 0.10
CA PRO A 261 9.45 14.75 -0.27
C PRO A 261 10.38 15.43 -1.29
N ASP A 262 11.61 14.93 -1.46
CA ASP A 262 12.54 15.39 -2.50
C ASP A 262 12.30 14.72 -3.87
N GLY A 263 11.40 13.73 -3.95
CA GLY A 263 11.09 12.97 -5.15
C GLY A 263 11.81 11.63 -5.28
N GLY A 264 12.73 11.32 -4.36
CA GLY A 264 13.30 9.98 -4.25
C GLY A 264 12.21 8.93 -3.96
N ALA A 265 12.41 7.69 -4.39
CA ALA A 265 11.40 6.66 -4.23
C ALA A 265 11.97 5.26 -4.13
N VAL A 266 11.20 4.36 -3.50
CA VAL A 266 11.52 2.96 -3.30
C VAL A 266 10.33 2.11 -3.74
N ALA A 267 10.60 1.00 -4.42
CA ALA A 267 9.64 -0.08 -4.57
C ALA A 267 10.31 -1.43 -4.30
N VAL A 268 9.58 -2.31 -3.60
CA VAL A 268 10.02 -3.63 -3.16
C VAL A 268 9.00 -4.67 -3.57
N LYS A 269 9.48 -5.81 -4.05
CA LYS A 269 8.70 -7.03 -4.23
C LYS A 269 9.46 -8.22 -3.65
N ILE A 270 8.91 -8.83 -2.60
CA ILE A 270 9.37 -10.13 -2.09
C ILE A 270 8.65 -11.24 -2.87
N VAL A 271 9.38 -12.16 -3.50
CA VAL A 271 8.78 -13.11 -4.46
C VAL A 271 7.90 -14.16 -3.80
N ASP A 272 8.24 -14.59 -2.58
CA ASP A 272 7.45 -15.55 -1.80
C ASP A 272 6.21 -14.93 -1.14
N GLY A 273 6.01 -13.62 -1.31
CA GLY A 273 4.87 -12.89 -0.77
C GLY A 273 4.94 -12.58 0.72
N SER A 274 6.02 -12.95 1.40
CA SER A 274 6.17 -12.81 2.85
C SER A 274 6.17 -11.35 3.30
N SER A 275 5.47 -11.08 4.40
CA SER A 275 5.51 -9.78 5.07
C SER A 275 6.73 -9.60 5.98
N ARG A 276 7.31 -10.71 6.47
CA ARG A 276 8.37 -10.75 7.48
C ARG A 276 9.62 -9.93 7.12
N PRO A 277 10.18 -9.99 5.90
CA PRO A 277 11.40 -9.25 5.57
C PRO A 277 11.15 -7.78 5.22
N ARG A 278 9.89 -7.37 4.98
CA ARG A 278 9.59 -6.04 4.42
C ARG A 278 10.11 -4.88 5.29
N PRO A 279 9.98 -4.87 6.63
CA PRO A 279 10.47 -3.74 7.43
C PRO A 279 11.98 -3.54 7.26
N ALA A 280 12.76 -4.61 7.37
CA ALA A 280 14.21 -4.57 7.23
C ALA A 280 14.64 -4.14 5.81
N VAL A 281 14.02 -4.73 4.78
CA VAL A 281 14.31 -4.39 3.37
C VAL A 281 13.95 -2.94 3.05
N LEU A 282 12.80 -2.46 3.54
CA LEU A 282 12.37 -1.07 3.32
C LEU A 282 13.28 -0.08 4.04
N ALA A 283 13.66 -0.33 5.29
CA ALA A 283 14.58 0.53 6.03
C ALA A 283 15.93 0.66 5.29
N ALA A 284 16.52 -0.46 4.87
CA ALA A 284 17.77 -0.44 4.11
C ALA A 284 17.64 0.30 2.77
N ALA A 285 16.52 0.10 2.05
CA ALA A 285 16.27 0.81 0.80
C ALA A 285 16.06 2.32 1.00
N LEU A 286 15.44 2.74 2.11
CA LEU A 286 15.29 4.16 2.46
C LEU A 286 16.63 4.80 2.84
N VAL A 287 17.54 4.07 3.49
CA VAL A 287 18.92 4.54 3.73
C VAL A 287 19.64 4.80 2.40
N VAL A 288 19.53 3.88 1.44
CA VAL A 288 20.06 4.09 0.08
C VAL A 288 19.39 5.27 -0.63
N ALA A 289 18.10 5.51 -0.35
CA ALA A 289 17.38 6.69 -0.81
C ALA A 289 17.82 8.00 -0.11
N GLY A 290 18.76 7.94 0.85
CA GLY A 290 19.34 9.10 1.52
C GLY A 290 18.63 9.49 2.82
N VAL A 291 17.74 8.65 3.34
CA VAL A 291 17.14 8.85 4.66
C VAL A 291 18.17 8.55 5.75
N ASP A 292 18.17 9.36 6.81
CA ASP A 292 18.99 9.11 8.00
C ASP A 292 18.70 7.72 8.59
N PRO A 293 19.71 6.82 8.69
CA PRO A 293 19.54 5.50 9.29
C PRO A 293 18.90 5.53 10.68
N GLY A 294 19.19 6.55 11.50
CA GLY A 294 18.65 6.69 12.84
C GLY A 294 17.12 6.80 12.91
N LEU A 295 16.47 7.20 11.81
CA LEU A 295 15.00 7.26 11.71
C LEU A 295 14.38 5.92 11.34
N VAL A 296 15.04 5.14 10.48
CA VAL A 296 14.43 3.96 9.82
C VAL A 296 14.91 2.63 10.36
N GLU A 297 16.14 2.54 10.87
CA GLU A 297 16.68 1.28 11.42
C GLU A 297 15.84 0.75 12.60
N PRO A 298 15.44 1.55 13.61
CA PRO A 298 14.61 1.05 14.72
C PRO A 298 13.24 0.55 14.26
N VAL A 299 12.70 1.12 13.19
CA VAL A 299 11.42 0.71 12.59
C VAL A 299 11.59 -0.59 11.80
N GLY A 300 12.73 -0.75 11.12
CA GLY A 300 13.08 -1.92 10.31
C GLY A 300 13.51 -3.16 11.10
N LEU A 301 13.74 -3.06 12.41
CA LEU A 301 14.08 -4.19 13.26
C LEU A 301 12.97 -5.25 13.26
N THR A 302 13.28 -6.44 12.75
CA THR A 302 12.40 -7.62 12.78
C THR A 302 13.04 -8.71 13.63
N PRO A 303 12.80 -8.75 14.95
CA PRO A 303 13.39 -9.76 15.81
C PRO A 303 12.81 -11.15 15.55
N VAL A 304 13.65 -12.17 15.66
CA VAL A 304 13.23 -13.57 15.70
C VAL A 304 13.14 -13.98 17.15
N LEU A 305 11.92 -14.26 17.61
CA LEU A 305 11.68 -14.59 19.01
C LEU A 305 11.81 -16.09 19.29
N GLY A 306 12.29 -16.41 20.48
CA GLY A 306 12.31 -17.74 21.09
C GLY A 306 11.91 -17.58 22.56
N HIS A 307 10.79 -18.18 22.95
CA HIS A 307 10.19 -17.98 24.28
C HIS A 307 10.00 -16.49 24.65
N GLY A 308 9.56 -15.67 23.69
CA GLY A 308 9.31 -14.24 23.89
C GLY A 308 10.57 -13.34 23.93
N ALA A 309 11.78 -13.92 23.91
CA ALA A 309 13.02 -13.16 23.87
C ALA A 309 13.65 -13.19 22.45
N PRO A 310 14.36 -12.14 22.01
CA PRO A 310 15.12 -12.17 20.77
C PRO A 310 16.21 -13.25 20.80
N VAL A 311 16.18 -14.14 19.80
CA VAL A 311 17.20 -15.20 19.56
C VAL A 311 17.81 -15.10 18.16
N GLY A 312 17.50 -14.02 17.45
CA GLY A 312 17.92 -13.75 16.09
C GLY A 312 17.15 -12.58 15.50
N GLU A 313 17.29 -12.37 14.20
CA GLU A 313 16.76 -11.21 13.51
C GLU A 313 16.61 -11.48 12.00
N VAL A 314 15.96 -10.56 11.30
CA VAL A 314 16.02 -10.49 9.84
C VAL A 314 17.11 -9.49 9.44
N VAL A 315 18.11 -9.94 8.70
CA VAL A 315 19.18 -9.10 8.16
C VAL A 315 19.02 -8.93 6.65
N VAL A 316 19.26 -7.73 6.12
CA VAL A 316 19.30 -7.48 4.68
C VAL A 316 20.61 -7.97 4.07
N THR A 317 20.60 -8.19 2.75
CA THR A 317 21.79 -8.63 1.98
C THR A 317 22.45 -7.49 1.19
N PHE A 318 21.97 -6.26 1.36
CA PHE A 318 22.40 -5.06 0.62
C PHE A 318 22.44 -3.82 1.54
N GLY A 319 23.05 -2.73 1.06
CA GLY A 319 23.03 -1.43 1.76
C GLY A 319 24.04 -1.29 2.90
N ALA A 320 25.18 -2.00 2.82
CA ALA A 320 26.32 -1.83 3.73
C ALA A 320 27.13 -0.57 3.41
#